data_AF-A0A662JUN2-F1
#
_entry.id   AF-A0A662JUN2-F1
#
_cell.length_a   1.000
_cell.length_b   1.000
_cell.length_c   1.000
_cell.angle_alpha   90.00
_cell.angle_beta   90.00
_cell.angle_gamma   90.00
#
_symmetry.space_group_name_H-M   'P 1'
#
loop_
_entity.id
_entity.type
_entity.pdbx_description
1 polymer ?
#
loop_
_entity_poly.entity_id
_entity_poly.type
_entity_poly.pdbx_seq_one_letter_code
_entity_poly.pdbx_strand_id
1 'polypeptide(L)'
;GGRIFVVAGPAVIHAGGREALADIVRMGLVDVLIAGNGFAVHDIEASLYGTSLGLSLATSRYVEHSHHMWAINKVRAYGSIARAVKEGLIKDGIMYECIRKGVKFILVGSIRDDGPLPDTIMDMLLAQDLIREEIKKGVDLVLVLATMLLAIGVCNMLPYNVRVVVVDINPMVIAKVHDRGSEQVIGVVTDVGLFLRCLQEALKALMSGSRQPKGAHHLSGSPS
;
A
#
# COMPACT_ATOMS: atom_id res chain seq x y z
N GLY A 1 9.85 16.92 5.90
CA GLY A 1 8.65 16.88 6.74
C GLY A 1 7.43 17.30 5.95
N GLY A 2 7.15 16.60 4.85
CA GLY A 2 5.85 16.66 4.16
C GLY A 2 5.10 15.36 4.44
N ARG A 3 3.79 15.36 4.26
CA ARG A 3 2.89 14.26 4.63
C ARG A 3 2.61 13.35 3.45
N ILE A 4 2.95 12.08 3.58
CA ILE A 4 2.92 11.08 2.51
C ILE A 4 1.79 10.08 2.77
N PHE A 5 0.91 9.96 1.78
CA PHE A 5 -0.17 8.99 1.79
C PHE A 5 0.19 7.83 0.86
N VAL A 6 -0.07 6.60 1.30
CA VAL A 6 0.02 5.41 0.46
C VAL A 6 -1.37 4.87 0.23
N VAL A 7 -1.75 4.67 -1.03
CA VAL A 7 -3.01 4.02 -1.42
C VAL A 7 -2.68 2.66 -2.03
N ALA A 8 -2.97 1.55 -1.34
CA ALA A 8 -2.44 0.24 -1.71
C ALA A 8 -3.52 -0.83 -1.93
N GLY A 9 -3.33 -1.63 -2.98
CA GLY A 9 -4.12 -2.82 -3.28
C GLY A 9 -3.42 -4.12 -2.90
N PRO A 10 -4.16 -5.24 -2.77
CA PRO A 10 -3.61 -6.52 -2.32
C PRO A 10 -2.51 -7.08 -3.25
N ALA A 11 -2.45 -6.64 -4.51
CA ALA A 11 -1.37 -6.95 -5.43
C ALA A 11 0.03 -6.59 -4.90
N VAL A 12 0.15 -5.62 -4.00
CA VAL A 12 1.41 -5.32 -3.28
C VAL A 12 1.93 -6.55 -2.54
N ILE A 13 1.06 -7.33 -1.91
CA ILE A 13 1.43 -8.55 -1.19
C ILE A 13 1.74 -9.65 -2.19
N HIS A 14 0.84 -9.86 -3.16
CA HIS A 14 0.95 -10.94 -4.15
C HIS A 14 2.21 -10.84 -5.02
N ALA A 15 2.66 -9.62 -5.34
CA ALA A 15 3.86 -9.38 -6.14
C ALA A 15 5.17 -9.35 -5.30
N GLY A 16 5.10 -9.68 -4.00
CA GLY A 16 6.27 -9.69 -3.12
C GLY A 16 6.79 -8.30 -2.76
N GLY A 17 5.93 -7.28 -2.73
CA GLY A 17 6.23 -5.93 -2.28
C GLY A 17 6.03 -5.72 -0.77
N ARG A 18 5.50 -6.74 -0.06
CA ARG A 18 5.14 -6.67 1.37
C ARG A 18 6.28 -6.13 2.25
N GLU A 19 7.42 -6.81 2.24
CA GLU A 19 8.57 -6.46 3.10
C GLU A 19 9.14 -5.09 2.76
N ALA A 20 9.18 -4.75 1.47
CA ALA A 20 9.66 -3.45 1.01
C ALA A 20 8.77 -2.31 1.52
N LEU A 21 7.45 -2.45 1.43
CA LEU A 21 6.53 -1.45 1.95
C LEU A 21 6.54 -1.39 3.48
N ALA A 22 6.63 -2.53 4.17
CA ALA A 22 6.77 -2.57 5.63
C ALA A 22 8.03 -1.81 6.09
N ASP A 23 9.16 -1.98 5.39
CA ASP A 23 10.39 -1.24 5.66
C ASP A 23 10.24 0.27 5.40
N ILE A 24 9.55 0.67 4.33
CA ILE A 24 9.29 2.10 4.06
C ILE A 24 8.41 2.72 5.16
N VAL A 25 7.40 2.01 5.65
CA VAL A 25 6.62 2.40 6.84
C VAL A 25 7.53 2.52 8.06
N ARG A 26 8.43 1.54 8.28
CA ARG A 26 9.37 1.51 9.39
C ARG A 26 10.35 2.70 9.38
N MET A 27 10.75 3.15 8.18
CA MET A 27 11.58 4.35 7.97
C MET A 27 10.86 5.66 8.31
N GLY A 28 9.55 5.64 8.55
CA GLY A 28 8.76 6.83 8.85
C GLY A 28 8.42 7.67 7.62
N LEU A 29 8.35 7.03 6.45
CA LEU A 29 8.06 7.68 5.16
C LEU A 29 6.59 7.53 4.73
N VAL A 30 5.73 7.04 5.62
CA VAL A 30 4.29 6.88 5.40
C VAL A 30 3.55 7.44 6.60
N ASP A 31 2.69 8.43 6.38
CA ASP A 31 1.88 9.05 7.44
C ASP A 31 0.47 8.48 7.49
N VAL A 32 -0.08 8.15 6.31
CA VAL A 32 -1.43 7.59 6.15
C VAL A 32 -1.41 6.45 5.14
N LEU A 33 -2.00 5.31 5.50
CA LEU A 33 -2.21 4.17 4.61
C LEU A 33 -3.71 4.02 4.32
N ILE A 34 -4.12 4.13 3.06
CA ILE A 34 -5.49 3.90 2.61
C ILE A 34 -5.50 2.59 1.81
N ALA A 35 -6.24 1.60 2.27
CA ALA A 35 -6.30 0.29 1.65
C ALA A 35 -7.70 -0.31 1.77
N GLY A 36 -7.89 -1.52 1.23
CA GLY A 36 -9.11 -2.30 1.42
C GLY A 36 -8.91 -3.50 2.36
N ASN A 37 -9.99 -4.18 2.71
CA ASN A 37 -9.98 -5.38 3.56
C ASN A 37 -8.98 -6.44 3.05
N GLY A 38 -9.04 -6.78 1.76
CA GLY A 38 -8.17 -7.81 1.16
C GLY A 38 -6.67 -7.51 1.31
N PHE A 39 -6.25 -6.24 1.24
CA PHE A 39 -4.85 -5.87 1.45
C PHE A 39 -4.40 -6.22 2.88
N ALA A 40 -5.18 -5.80 3.88
CA ALA A 40 -4.85 -6.04 5.28
C ALA A 40 -4.93 -7.54 5.63
N VAL A 41 -5.94 -8.25 5.10
CA VAL A 41 -6.09 -9.70 5.29
C VAL A 41 -4.87 -10.43 4.75
N HIS A 42 -4.40 -10.13 3.53
CA HIS A 42 -3.27 -10.84 2.95
C HIS A 42 -1.92 -10.47 3.56
N ASP A 43 -1.76 -9.25 4.08
CA ASP A 43 -0.58 -8.90 4.88
C ASP A 43 -0.52 -9.68 6.21
N ILE A 44 -1.68 -9.88 6.84
CA ILE A 44 -1.80 -10.64 8.09
C ILE A 44 -1.68 -12.15 7.83
N GLU A 45 -2.29 -12.66 6.75
CA GLU A 45 -2.14 -14.03 6.29
C GLU A 45 -0.65 -14.37 6.11
N ALA A 46 0.11 -13.46 5.48
CA ALA A 46 1.54 -13.60 5.29
C ALA A 46 2.30 -13.69 6.63
N SER A 47 1.95 -12.86 7.62
CA SER A 47 2.58 -12.91 8.95
C SER A 47 2.28 -14.22 9.68
N LEU A 48 1.05 -14.71 9.57
CA LEU A 48 0.60 -15.88 10.34
C LEU A 48 0.99 -17.22 9.70
N TYR A 49 1.04 -17.26 8.37
CA TYR A 49 1.11 -18.52 7.63
C TYR A 49 2.16 -18.52 6.51
N GLY A 50 2.80 -17.37 6.23
CA GLY A 50 3.76 -17.25 5.12
C GLY A 50 3.12 -17.39 3.74
N THR A 51 1.80 -17.18 3.63
CA THR A 51 1.04 -17.30 2.38
C THR A 51 0.26 -16.03 2.04
N SER A 52 -0.14 -15.93 0.78
CA SER A 52 -1.15 -14.98 0.32
C SER A 52 -2.06 -15.68 -0.69
N LEU A 53 -3.38 -15.66 -0.46
CA LEU A 53 -4.36 -16.48 -1.21
C LEU A 53 -4.01 -17.97 -1.19
N GLY A 54 -3.38 -18.44 -0.10
CA GLY A 54 -2.93 -19.81 0.04
C GLY A 54 -1.67 -20.17 -0.75
N LEU A 55 -1.06 -19.24 -1.50
CA LEU A 55 0.24 -19.43 -2.15
C LEU A 55 1.37 -19.04 -1.19
N SER A 56 2.36 -19.92 -1.03
CA SER A 56 3.56 -19.63 -0.26
C SER A 56 4.33 -18.47 -0.87
N LEU A 57 4.62 -17.43 -0.07
CA LEU A 57 5.41 -16.29 -0.53
C LEU A 57 6.89 -16.63 -0.76
N ALA A 58 7.37 -17.72 -0.16
CA ALA A 58 8.76 -18.16 -0.30
C ALA A 58 9.00 -19.05 -1.52
N THR A 59 8.02 -19.89 -1.88
CA THR A 59 8.19 -20.93 -2.92
C THR A 59 7.25 -20.79 -4.11
N SER A 60 6.28 -19.87 -4.04
CA SER A 60 5.19 -19.70 -5.02
C SER A 60 4.37 -20.97 -5.28
N ARG A 61 4.41 -21.94 -4.34
CA ARG A 61 3.59 -23.15 -4.38
C ARG A 61 2.30 -22.94 -3.60
N TYR A 62 1.23 -23.54 -4.09
CA TYR A 62 -0.04 -23.57 -3.37
C TYR A 62 0.07 -24.45 -2.13
N VAL A 63 -0.45 -23.95 -1.00
CA VAL A 63 -0.39 -24.58 0.32
C VAL A 63 -1.80 -24.85 0.85
N GLU A 64 -2.61 -23.80 1.05
CA GLU A 64 -3.93 -23.92 1.69
C GLU A 64 -4.81 -22.71 1.39
N HIS A 65 -5.98 -22.92 0.78
CA HIS A 65 -6.94 -21.85 0.45
C HIS A 65 -7.41 -21.09 1.69
N SER A 66 -7.65 -21.80 2.79
CA SER A 66 -8.39 -21.31 3.95
C SER A 66 -7.59 -20.34 4.84
N HIS A 67 -6.29 -20.14 4.57
CA HIS A 67 -5.40 -19.31 5.40
C HIS A 67 -5.92 -17.88 5.58
N HIS A 68 -6.46 -17.25 4.53
CA HIS A 68 -7.04 -15.90 4.62
C HIS A 68 -8.27 -15.87 5.55
N MET A 69 -9.16 -16.86 5.47
CA MET A 69 -10.30 -16.98 6.38
C MET A 69 -9.89 -17.22 7.83
N TRP A 70 -8.85 -18.02 8.06
CA TRP A 70 -8.31 -18.23 9.41
C TRP A 70 -7.66 -16.97 9.98
N ALA A 71 -6.95 -16.21 9.15
CA ALA A 71 -6.40 -14.91 9.53
C ALA A 71 -7.51 -13.95 9.96
N ILE A 72 -8.58 -13.85 9.16
CA ILE A 72 -9.77 -13.05 9.49
C ILE A 72 -10.35 -13.47 10.85
N ASN A 73 -10.63 -14.76 11.03
CA ASN A 73 -11.24 -15.28 12.26
C ASN A 73 -10.38 -15.01 13.49
N LYS A 74 -9.06 -15.18 13.38
CA LYS A 74 -8.12 -14.87 14.46
C LYS A 74 -8.19 -13.38 14.83
N VAL A 75 -8.09 -12.47 13.86
CA VAL A 75 -8.14 -11.02 14.17
C VAL A 75 -9.49 -10.63 14.77
N ARG A 76 -10.60 -11.19 14.26
CA ARG A 76 -11.93 -10.98 14.84
C ARG A 76 -12.04 -11.44 16.30
N ALA A 77 -11.40 -12.55 16.66
CA ALA A 77 -11.36 -13.02 18.05
C ALA A 77 -10.59 -12.07 18.98
N TYR A 78 -9.55 -11.38 18.46
CA TYR A 78 -8.85 -10.32 19.20
C TYR A 78 -9.62 -8.99 19.21
N GLY A 79 -10.52 -8.78 18.26
CA GLY A 79 -11.40 -7.62 18.16
C GLY A 79 -10.83 -6.42 17.38
N SER A 80 -9.53 -6.39 17.11
CA SER A 80 -8.90 -5.44 16.18
C SER A 80 -7.50 -5.87 15.77
N ILE A 81 -7.00 -5.33 14.66
CA ILE A 81 -5.60 -5.48 14.22
C ILE A 81 -4.65 -4.93 15.30
N ALA A 82 -4.97 -3.76 15.86
CA ALA A 82 -4.16 -3.14 16.91
C ALA A 82 -3.97 -4.04 18.14
N ARG A 83 -5.06 -4.68 18.58
CA ARG A 83 -5.01 -5.62 19.70
C ARG A 83 -4.28 -6.91 19.35
N ALA A 84 -4.48 -7.44 18.15
CA ALA A 84 -3.75 -8.60 17.64
C ALA A 84 -2.23 -8.36 17.56
N VAL A 85 -1.79 -7.15 17.19
CA VAL A 85 -0.37 -6.76 17.25
C VAL A 85 0.12 -6.65 18.69
N LYS A 86 -0.63 -5.96 19.56
CA LYS A 86 -0.25 -5.74 20.97
C LYS A 86 -0.10 -7.04 21.75
N GLU A 87 -0.97 -8.02 21.50
CA GLU A 87 -0.96 -9.33 22.16
C GLU A 87 -0.05 -10.36 21.44
N GLY A 88 0.67 -9.95 20.40
CA GLY A 88 1.72 -10.75 19.77
C GLY A 88 1.23 -11.82 18.79
N LEU A 89 -0.02 -11.75 18.34
CA LEU A 89 -0.53 -12.60 17.26
C LEU A 89 0.13 -12.21 15.93
N ILE A 90 0.09 -10.92 15.59
CA ILE A 90 0.72 -10.36 14.38
C ILE A 90 2.08 -9.80 14.78
N LYS A 91 3.16 -10.28 14.15
CA LYS A 91 4.54 -10.00 14.59
C LYS A 91 5.39 -9.23 13.58
N ASP A 92 4.92 -9.13 12.35
CA ASP A 92 5.60 -8.47 11.23
C ASP A 92 4.57 -8.05 10.18
N GLY A 93 5.04 -7.37 9.13
CA GLY A 93 4.22 -6.91 8.01
C GLY A 93 3.83 -5.44 8.05
N ILE A 94 3.09 -5.02 7.05
CA ILE A 94 2.75 -3.62 6.83
C ILE A 94 1.80 -3.12 7.92
N MET A 95 0.77 -3.89 8.26
CA MET A 95 -0.19 -3.54 9.30
C MET A 95 0.47 -3.51 10.69
N TYR A 96 1.39 -4.44 10.94
CA TYR A 96 2.21 -4.43 12.15
C TYR A 96 3.04 -3.16 12.27
N GLU A 97 3.79 -2.80 11.22
CA GLU A 97 4.60 -1.59 11.21
C GLU A 97 3.75 -0.32 11.33
N CYS A 98 2.55 -0.29 10.74
CA CYS A 98 1.63 0.83 10.90
C CYS A 98 1.24 1.03 12.39
N ILE A 99 0.91 -0.05 13.10
CA ILE A 99 0.63 0.02 14.55
C ILE A 99 1.87 0.46 15.33
N ARG A 100 3.06 -0.11 15.03
CA ARG A 100 4.30 0.19 15.75
C ARG A 100 4.78 1.63 15.55
N LYS A 101 4.52 2.22 14.38
CA LYS A 101 4.94 3.58 14.01
C LYS A 101 3.84 4.63 14.19
N GLY A 102 2.63 4.22 14.57
CA GLY A 102 1.50 5.14 14.72
C GLY A 102 0.99 5.69 13.39
N VAL A 103 1.18 4.96 12.28
CA VAL A 103 0.64 5.34 10.97
C VAL A 103 -0.87 5.14 10.99
N LYS A 104 -1.62 6.18 10.60
CA LYS A 104 -3.06 6.09 10.46
C LYS A 104 -3.38 5.21 9.26
N PHE A 105 -4.04 4.07 9.47
CA PHE A 105 -4.61 3.32 8.37
C PHE A 105 -6.13 3.48 8.29
N ILE A 106 -6.66 3.45 7.07
CA ILE A 106 -8.09 3.49 6.75
C ILE A 106 -8.37 2.31 5.82
N LEU A 107 -9.09 1.31 6.32
CA LEU A 107 -9.51 0.14 5.54
C LEU A 107 -10.92 0.37 5.01
N VAL A 108 -11.02 0.68 3.71
CA VAL A 108 -12.29 0.93 3.04
C VAL A 108 -12.92 -0.40 2.65
N GLY A 109 -14.14 -0.62 3.13
CA GLY A 109 -14.92 -1.81 2.81
C GLY A 109 -15.35 -1.87 1.35
N SER A 110 -15.69 -3.07 0.89
CA SER A 110 -16.18 -3.30 -0.47
C SER A 110 -17.09 -4.52 -0.55
N ILE A 111 -17.88 -4.63 -1.62
CA ILE A 111 -18.85 -5.71 -1.81
C ILE A 111 -18.23 -7.11 -1.96
N ARG A 112 -16.90 -7.21 -2.09
CA ARG A 112 -16.17 -8.48 -2.24
C ARG A 112 -15.46 -8.93 -0.96
N ASP A 113 -15.63 -8.21 0.14
CA ASP A 113 -14.85 -8.44 1.34
C ASP A 113 -15.30 -9.71 2.07
N ASP A 114 -14.37 -10.64 2.27
CA ASP A 114 -14.53 -11.77 3.19
C ASP A 114 -14.36 -11.30 4.64
N GLY A 115 -15.23 -11.74 5.55
CA GLY A 115 -15.18 -11.40 6.98
C GLY A 115 -16.16 -10.29 7.36
N PRO A 116 -15.80 -9.00 7.24
CA PRO A 116 -14.45 -8.43 7.11
C PRO A 116 -13.66 -8.42 8.43
N LEU A 117 -12.43 -7.90 8.40
CA LEU A 117 -11.70 -7.53 9.61
C LEU A 117 -12.48 -6.49 10.43
N PRO A 118 -12.38 -6.48 11.77
CA PRO A 118 -13.11 -5.52 12.62
C PRO A 118 -12.80 -4.05 12.29
N ASP A 119 -11.58 -3.77 11.82
CA ASP A 119 -11.11 -2.43 11.49
C ASP A 119 -11.61 -1.93 10.12
N THR A 120 -12.28 -2.77 9.32
CA THR A 120 -12.80 -2.40 7.99
C THR A 120 -14.05 -1.55 8.11
N ILE A 121 -14.03 -0.38 7.46
CA ILE A 121 -15.14 0.58 7.46
C ILE A 121 -16.09 0.24 6.31
N MET A 122 -17.23 -0.38 6.66
CA MET A 122 -18.27 -0.77 5.68
C MET A 122 -19.19 0.38 5.26
N ASP A 123 -19.29 1.43 6.08
CA ASP A 123 -20.00 2.65 5.70
C ASP A 123 -19.13 3.50 4.76
N MET A 124 -19.52 3.55 3.49
CA MET A 124 -18.75 4.25 2.46
C MET A 124 -18.74 5.77 2.63
N LEU A 125 -19.77 6.36 3.24
CA LEU A 125 -19.77 7.80 3.51
C LEU A 125 -18.78 8.11 4.63
N LEU A 126 -18.80 7.32 5.71
CA LEU A 126 -17.82 7.42 6.79
C LEU A 126 -16.39 7.21 6.31
N ALA A 127 -16.16 6.21 5.43
CA ALA A 127 -14.84 5.96 4.86
C ALA A 127 -14.32 7.18 4.07
N GLN A 128 -15.18 7.80 3.25
CA GLN A 128 -14.81 9.02 2.51
C GLN A 128 -14.53 10.19 3.46
N ASP A 129 -15.34 10.38 4.48
CA ASP A 129 -15.18 11.49 5.41
C ASP A 129 -13.89 11.37 6.23
N LEU A 130 -13.53 10.18 6.70
CA LEU A 130 -12.25 9.92 7.35
C LEU A 130 -11.06 10.21 6.42
N ILE A 131 -11.15 9.84 5.14
CA ILE A 131 -10.11 10.17 4.16
C ILE A 131 -10.02 11.69 3.96
N ARG A 132 -11.15 12.39 3.82
CA ARG A 132 -11.18 13.86 3.68
C ARG A 132 -10.62 14.57 4.91
N GLU A 133 -10.90 14.06 6.11
CA GLU A 133 -10.33 14.59 7.35
C GLU A 133 -8.80 14.49 7.35
N GLU A 134 -8.25 13.35 6.91
CA GLU A 134 -6.81 13.21 6.78
C GLU A 134 -6.23 14.15 5.71
N ILE A 135 -6.89 14.29 4.56
CA ILE A 135 -6.49 15.22 3.50
C ILE A 135 -6.48 16.68 4.02
N LYS A 136 -7.49 17.09 4.81
CA LYS A 136 -7.57 18.43 5.42
C LYS A 136 -6.41 18.72 6.38
N LYS A 137 -5.83 17.70 7.01
CA LYS A 137 -4.63 17.84 7.85
C LYS A 137 -3.34 18.03 7.03
N GLY A 138 -3.42 17.93 5.70
CA GLY A 138 -2.32 18.11 4.76
C GLY A 138 -1.91 16.80 4.08
N VAL A 139 -1.49 16.92 2.83
CA VAL A 139 -0.90 15.85 2.01
C VAL A 139 -0.03 16.49 0.93
N ASP A 140 1.21 16.03 0.80
CA ASP A 140 2.18 16.55 -0.17
C ASP A 140 2.41 15.57 -1.33
N LEU A 141 2.29 14.28 -1.03
CA LEU A 141 2.50 13.19 -1.97
C LEU A 141 1.53 12.06 -1.70
N VAL A 142 0.89 11.55 -2.76
CA VAL A 142 0.15 10.29 -2.75
C VAL A 142 0.86 9.27 -3.62
N LEU A 143 1.27 8.17 -3.02
CA LEU A 143 1.81 7.01 -3.73
C LEU A 143 0.71 5.95 -3.88
N VAL A 144 0.23 5.76 -5.09
CA VAL A 144 -0.77 4.74 -5.43
C VAL A 144 -0.07 3.47 -5.91
N LEU A 145 -0.42 2.34 -5.31
CA LEU A 145 0.21 1.04 -5.52
C LEU A 145 -0.84 -0.01 -5.90
N ALA A 146 -0.96 -0.29 -7.20
CA ALA A 146 -1.74 -1.38 -7.77
C ALA A 146 -3.19 -1.49 -7.26
N THR A 147 -3.94 -0.38 -7.29
CA THR A 147 -5.36 -0.35 -6.90
C THR A 147 -6.15 0.69 -7.68
N MET A 148 -7.00 0.25 -8.61
CA MET A 148 -7.74 1.18 -9.47
C MET A 148 -8.86 1.93 -8.74
N LEU A 149 -9.76 1.20 -8.06
CA LEU A 149 -10.97 1.79 -7.48
C LEU A 149 -10.64 2.75 -6.33
N LEU A 150 -9.75 2.34 -5.42
CA LEU A 150 -9.31 3.19 -4.31
C LEU A 150 -8.53 4.40 -4.81
N ALA A 151 -7.63 4.22 -5.79
CA ALA A 151 -6.90 5.35 -6.36
C ALA A 151 -7.84 6.42 -6.92
N ILE A 152 -8.81 6.00 -7.73
CA ILE A 152 -9.81 6.90 -8.29
C ILE A 152 -10.59 7.62 -7.19
N GLY A 153 -11.08 6.87 -6.19
CA GLY A 153 -11.84 7.44 -5.09
C GLY A 153 -11.03 8.47 -4.30
N VAL A 154 -9.79 8.14 -3.94
CA VAL A 154 -8.89 9.04 -3.20
C VAL A 154 -8.55 10.27 -4.05
N CYS A 155 -8.18 10.09 -5.32
CA CYS A 155 -7.80 11.21 -6.19
C CYS A 155 -8.94 12.21 -6.40
N ASN A 156 -10.19 11.76 -6.45
CA ASN A 156 -11.36 12.65 -6.52
C ASN A 156 -11.51 13.57 -5.30
N MET A 157 -10.88 13.24 -4.18
CA MET A 157 -10.94 14.00 -2.93
C MET A 157 -9.70 14.88 -2.72
N LEU A 158 -8.67 14.75 -3.57
CA LEU A 158 -7.42 15.49 -3.43
C LEU A 158 -7.55 16.92 -3.95
N PRO A 159 -6.91 17.90 -3.27
CA PRO A 159 -6.61 19.20 -3.86
C PRO A 159 -5.73 19.06 -5.11
N TYR A 160 -5.87 20.02 -6.03
CA TYR A 160 -5.17 20.01 -7.32
C TYR A 160 -3.63 20.05 -7.24
N ASN A 161 -3.08 20.62 -6.17
CA ASN A 161 -1.65 20.85 -5.98
C ASN A 161 -0.90 19.65 -5.36
N VAL A 162 -1.58 18.52 -5.14
CA VAL A 162 -0.99 17.33 -4.55
C VAL A 162 -0.30 16.52 -5.63
N ARG A 163 0.96 16.13 -5.40
CA ARG A 163 1.67 15.24 -6.31
C ARG A 163 1.16 13.82 -6.15
N VAL A 164 0.88 13.16 -7.26
CA VAL A 164 0.38 11.77 -7.26
C VAL A 164 1.30 10.91 -8.11
N VAL A 165 1.83 9.83 -7.55
CA VAL A 165 2.59 8.81 -8.29
C VAL A 165 1.74 7.56 -8.35
N VAL A 166 1.39 7.12 -9.55
CA VAL A 166 0.57 5.92 -9.78
C VAL A 166 1.43 4.81 -10.35
N VAL A 167 1.55 3.72 -9.60
CA VAL A 167 2.27 2.52 -10.00
C VAL A 167 1.27 1.39 -10.21
N ASP A 168 1.11 0.97 -11.46
CA ASP A 168 0.22 -0.14 -11.82
C ASP A 168 0.79 -0.85 -13.06
N ILE A 169 0.57 -2.16 -13.15
CA ILE A 169 0.99 -2.93 -14.33
C ILE A 169 0.07 -2.63 -15.52
N ASN A 170 -1.16 -2.19 -15.25
CA ASN A 170 -2.14 -1.85 -16.28
C ASN A 170 -2.13 -0.34 -16.56
N PRO A 171 -1.71 0.09 -17.76
CA PRO A 171 -1.66 1.53 -18.10
C PRO A 171 -3.03 2.20 -18.06
N MET A 172 -4.13 1.45 -18.17
CA MET A 172 -5.48 2.02 -18.10
C MET A 172 -5.82 2.59 -16.72
N VAL A 173 -5.21 2.09 -15.65
CA VAL A 173 -5.42 2.66 -14.31
C VAL A 173 -4.88 4.08 -14.25
N ILE A 174 -3.68 4.30 -14.78
CA ILE A 174 -3.03 5.62 -14.86
C ILE A 174 -3.88 6.56 -15.71
N ALA A 175 -4.34 6.10 -16.89
CA ALA A 175 -5.19 6.90 -17.77
C ALA A 175 -6.46 7.37 -17.05
N LYS A 176 -7.11 6.50 -16.26
CA LYS A 176 -8.34 6.84 -15.52
C LYS A 176 -8.11 7.76 -14.32
N VAL A 177 -6.91 7.80 -13.77
CA VAL A 177 -6.54 8.79 -12.73
C VAL A 177 -6.25 10.15 -13.40
N HIS A 178 -5.50 10.15 -14.50
CA HIS A 178 -5.15 11.37 -15.23
C HIS A 178 -6.37 12.11 -15.80
N ASP A 179 -7.36 11.37 -16.31
CA ASP A 179 -8.62 11.90 -16.86
C ASP A 179 -9.42 12.77 -15.85
N ARG A 180 -9.06 12.74 -14.57
CA ARG A 180 -9.76 13.46 -13.50
C ARG A 180 -9.07 14.75 -13.03
N GLY A 181 -8.15 15.27 -13.86
CA GLY A 181 -7.72 16.67 -13.75
C GLY A 181 -6.62 16.93 -12.73
N SER A 182 -5.83 15.94 -12.33
CA SER A 182 -4.60 16.18 -11.58
C SER A 182 -3.43 16.35 -12.56
N GLU A 183 -3.03 17.59 -12.84
CA GLU A 183 -1.86 17.88 -13.70
C GLU A 183 -0.54 17.34 -13.11
N GLN A 184 -0.52 16.95 -11.84
CA GLN A 184 0.66 16.45 -11.13
C GLN A 184 0.66 14.91 -10.96
N VAL A 185 0.07 14.17 -11.90
CA VAL A 185 0.10 12.70 -11.91
C VAL A 185 1.30 12.20 -12.69
N ILE A 186 2.17 11.44 -12.01
CA ILE A 186 3.25 10.67 -12.63
C ILE A 186 2.83 9.21 -12.68
N GLY A 187 2.70 8.66 -13.89
CA GLY A 187 2.39 7.26 -14.10
C GLY A 187 3.64 6.40 -14.30
N VAL A 188 3.72 5.27 -13.60
CA VAL A 188 4.79 4.27 -13.77
C VAL A 188 4.13 2.92 -14.08
N VAL A 189 4.24 2.48 -15.33
CA VAL A 189 3.71 1.19 -15.78
C VAL A 189 4.72 0.09 -15.48
N THR A 190 4.53 -0.64 -14.38
CA THR A 190 5.48 -1.69 -13.96
C THR A 190 4.87 -2.65 -12.91
N ASP A 191 5.60 -3.72 -12.59
CA ASP A 191 5.29 -4.59 -11.47
C ASP A 191 5.49 -3.85 -10.14
N VAL A 192 4.44 -3.79 -9.32
CA VAL A 192 4.44 -3.02 -8.07
C VAL A 192 5.42 -3.57 -7.03
N GLY A 193 5.64 -4.90 -7.02
CA GLY A 193 6.57 -5.53 -6.10
C GLY A 193 8.02 -5.19 -6.45
N LEU A 194 8.37 -5.26 -7.74
CA LEU A 194 9.67 -4.81 -8.26
C LEU A 194 9.90 -3.33 -7.94
N PHE A 195 8.93 -2.48 -8.25
CA PHE A 195 9.01 -1.05 -7.96
C PHE A 195 9.32 -0.78 -6.49
N LEU A 196 8.58 -1.42 -5.57
CA LEU A 196 8.77 -1.21 -4.13
C LEU A 196 10.15 -1.67 -3.64
N ARG A 197 10.65 -2.81 -4.13
CA ARG A 197 12.00 -3.29 -3.77
C ARG A 197 13.08 -2.31 -4.25
N CYS A 198 13.00 -1.85 -5.50
CA CYS A 198 13.93 -0.84 -6.02
C CYS A 198 13.83 0.49 -5.26
N LEU A 199 12.61 0.93 -4.92
CA LEU A 199 12.38 2.15 -4.14
C LEU A 199 12.99 2.02 -2.74
N GLN A 200 12.76 0.90 -2.05
CA GLN A 200 13.32 0.62 -0.74
C GLN A 200 14.86 0.63 -0.76
N GLU A 201 15.49 0.01 -1.76
CA GLU A 201 16.95 0.04 -1.93
C GLU A 201 17.48 1.47 -2.15
N ALA A 202 16.82 2.23 -3.04
CA ALA A 202 17.19 3.61 -3.30
C ALA A 202 17.04 4.50 -2.05
N LEU A 203 15.96 4.34 -1.29
CA LEU A 203 15.74 5.06 -0.03
C LEU A 203 16.79 4.70 1.02
N LYS A 204 17.12 3.41 1.19
CA LYS A 204 18.18 2.95 2.10
C LYS A 204 19.53 3.59 1.75
N ALA A 205 19.90 3.60 0.46
CA ALA A 205 21.15 4.22 0.01
C ALA A 205 21.19 5.75 0.27
N LEU A 206 20.08 6.44 0.02
CA LEU A 206 19.95 7.88 0.29
C LEU A 206 20.06 8.18 1.79
N MET A 207 19.44 7.36 2.66
CA MET A 207 19.47 7.53 4.11
C MET A 207 20.83 7.17 4.72
N SER A 208 21.58 6.23 4.13
CA SER A 208 22.92 5.84 4.60
C SER A 208 24.04 6.78 4.12
N GLY A 209 23.73 7.83 3.35
CA GLY A 209 24.72 8.73 2.75
C GLY A 209 25.54 8.08 1.63
N SER A 210 25.15 6.90 1.17
CA SER A 210 25.80 6.17 0.09
C SER A 210 25.33 6.78 -1.24
N ARG A 211 26.19 7.57 -1.90
CA ARG A 211 25.93 8.12 -3.25
C ARG A 211 25.36 7.04 -4.18
N GLN A 212 24.31 7.39 -4.95
CA GLN A 212 23.69 6.54 -5.96
C GLN A 212 24.74 5.82 -6.85
N PRO A 213 24.49 4.57 -7.29
CA PRO A 213 25.28 3.99 -8.38
C PRO A 213 25.12 4.86 -9.63
N LYS A 214 26.26 5.26 -10.21
CA LYS A 214 26.30 6.00 -11.48
C LYS A 214 25.74 5.13 -12.62
N GLY A 215 24.70 5.62 -13.31
CA GLY A 215 24.25 5.17 -14.63
C GLY A 215 22.94 5.89 -14.95
N ALA A 216 22.76 6.65 -16.04
CA ALA A 216 23.26 6.45 -17.39
C ALA A 216 24.00 7.68 -17.94
N HIS A 217 25.05 7.39 -18.73
CA HIS A 217 25.73 8.36 -19.57
C HIS A 217 24.77 9.02 -20.56
N HIS A 218 25.04 10.29 -20.84
CA HIS A 218 24.61 11.00 -22.05
C HIS A 218 24.63 10.10 -23.28
N LEU A 219 23.45 9.89 -23.88
CA LEU A 219 23.35 9.68 -25.32
C LEU A 219 22.93 11.02 -25.94
N SER A 220 23.91 11.92 -26.04
CA SER A 220 23.88 12.99 -27.04
C SER A 220 24.11 12.33 -28.40
N GLY A 221 23.06 12.26 -29.21
CA GLY A 221 23.12 11.71 -30.55
C GLY A 221 21.86 12.06 -31.32
N SER A 222 21.75 13.32 -31.75
CA SER A 222 20.84 13.72 -32.81
C SER A 222 21.22 13.04 -34.12
N PRO A 223 20.26 12.59 -34.93
CA PRO A 223 20.40 12.64 -36.37
C PRO A 223 19.44 13.67 -36.96
N SER A 224 20.04 14.47 -37.84
CA SER A 224 19.45 15.30 -38.91
C SER A 224 18.30 14.64 -39.66
#